data_AF-A0A3M0A9P3-F1
#
_entry.id   AF-A0A3M0A9P3-F1
#
_cell.length_a   1.000
_cell.length_b   1.000
_cell.length_c   1.000
_cell.angle_alpha   90.00
_cell.angle_beta   90.00
_cell.angle_gamma   90.00
#
_symmetry.space_group_name_H-M   'P 1'
#
loop_
_entity.id
_entity.type
_entity.pdbx_description
1 polymer ?
#
loop_
_entity_poly.entity_id
_entity_poly.type
_entity_poly.pdbx_seq_one_letter_code
_entity_poly.pdbx_strand_id
1 'polypeptide(L)' 'MRKVTLNFIGDRSETMAEAFYTWLLDGGLEDTLIEGLSTDELELDGVIDFDNQNLEVVLASYLVEDPSAEDDELDDDDD' A
#
# COMPACT_ATOMS: atom_id res chain seq x y z
N MET A 1 7.19 4.66 -10.10
CA MET A 1 7.49 4.11 -8.76
C MET A 1 8.24 5.16 -7.94
N ARG A 2 7.84 5.36 -6.68
CA ARG A 2 8.58 6.12 -5.66
C ARG A 2 9.09 5.13 -4.61
N LYS A 3 10.26 5.37 -4.00
CA LYS A 3 10.89 4.45 -3.04
C LYS A 3 11.28 5.19 -1.77
N VAL A 4 10.93 4.61 -0.62
CA VAL A 4 11.47 4.96 0.71
C VAL A 4 12.37 3.82 1.14
N THR A 5 13.48 4.12 1.83
CA THR A 5 14.41 3.10 2.33
C THR A 5 14.66 3.33 3.81
N LEU A 6 14.41 2.29 4.60
CA LEU A 6 14.71 2.24 6.03
C LEU A 6 15.94 1.36 6.24
N ASN A 7 16.96 1.89 6.91
CA ASN A 7 18.21 1.17 7.17
C ASN A 7 18.35 0.89 8.67
N PHE A 8 18.51 -0.39 9.03
CA PHE A 8 18.89 -0.78 10.38
C PHE A 8 20.41 -0.78 10.49
N ILE A 9 20.96 -0.08 11.49
CA ILE A 9 22.41 0.09 11.69
C ILE A 9 22.77 -0.31 13.11
N GLY A 10 23.89 -1.03 13.29
CA GLY A 10 24.42 -1.45 14.58
C GLY A 10 24.43 -2.97 14.78
N ASP A 11 24.73 -3.40 16.00
CA ASP A 11 24.78 -4.81 16.36
C ASP A 11 23.42 -5.47 16.12
N ARG A 12 23.43 -6.65 15.47
CA ARG A 12 22.21 -7.43 15.13
C ARG A 12 21.20 -6.68 14.24
N SER A 13 21.65 -5.69 13.49
CA SER A 13 20.83 -4.98 12.49
C SER A 13 20.19 -5.92 11.46
N GLU A 14 20.91 -6.97 11.04
CA GLU A 14 20.39 -8.01 10.13
C GLU A 14 19.15 -8.70 10.73
N THR A 15 19.25 -9.19 11.96
CA THR A 15 18.12 -9.82 12.67
C THR A 15 16.94 -8.85 12.84
N MET A 16 17.22 -7.57 13.06
CA MET A 16 16.17 -6.56 13.16
C MET A 16 15.47 -6.33 11.80
N ALA A 17 16.23 -6.31 10.71
CA ALA A 17 15.69 -6.17 9.36
C ALA A 17 14.79 -7.36 8.99
N GLU A 18 15.23 -8.59 9.28
CA GLU A 18 14.44 -9.81 9.08
C GLU A 18 13.15 -9.81 9.91
N ALA A 19 13.23 -9.39 11.18
CA ALA A 19 12.08 -9.30 12.06
C ALA A 19 11.08 -8.25 11.58
N PHE A 20 11.56 -7.07 11.15
CA PHE A 20 10.70 -6.03 10.56
C PHE A 20 10.02 -6.52 9.28
N TYR A 21 10.77 -7.18 8.39
CA TYR A 21 10.26 -7.74 7.16
C TYR A 21 9.15 -8.79 7.42
N THR A 22 9.39 -9.68 8.38
CA THR A 22 8.39 -10.68 8.81
C THR A 22 7.17 -10.02 9.42
N TRP A 23 7.36 -8.98 10.24
CA TRP A 23 6.26 -8.24 10.84
C TRP A 23 5.41 -7.51 9.78
N LEU A 24 6.05 -6.99 8.74
CA LEU A 24 5.40 -6.35 7.59
C LEU A 24 4.51 -7.34 6.83
N LEU A 25 5.02 -8.52 6.48
CA LEU A 25 4.28 -9.48 5.65
C LEU A 25 3.26 -10.33 6.43
N ASP A 26 3.61 -10.79 7.63
CA ASP A 26 2.83 -11.82 8.35
C ASP A 26 2.33 -11.36 9.73
N GLY A 27 2.77 -10.19 10.20
CA GLY A 27 2.55 -9.76 11.58
C GLY A 27 1.61 -8.56 11.75
N GLY A 28 0.86 -8.20 10.70
CA GLY A 28 -0.20 -7.18 10.76
C GLY A 28 0.29 -5.73 10.70
N LEU A 29 1.59 -5.50 10.43
CA LEU A 29 2.07 -4.14 10.17
C LEU A 29 1.53 -3.61 8.83
N GLU A 30 1.33 -4.48 7.82
CA GLU A 30 0.65 -4.12 6.58
C GLU A 30 -0.71 -3.46 6.84
N ASP A 31 -1.58 -4.08 7.64
CA ASP A 31 -2.90 -3.53 7.98
C ASP A 31 -2.78 -2.13 8.60
N THR A 32 -1.79 -1.94 9.48
CA THR A 32 -1.53 -0.64 10.11
C THR A 32 -1.08 0.41 9.09
N LEU A 33 -0.31 0.02 8.07
CA LEU A 33 0.07 0.91 6.97
C LEU A 33 -1.12 1.24 6.07
N ILE A 34 -1.98 0.27 5.77
CA ILE A 34 -3.20 0.49 4.98
C ILE A 34 -4.11 1.49 5.69
N GLU A 35 -4.40 1.27 6.96
CA GLU A 35 -5.23 2.17 7.77
C GLU A 35 -4.61 3.57 7.92
N GLY A 36 -3.28 3.66 8.06
CA GLY A 36 -2.59 4.92 8.33
C GLY A 36 -2.27 5.76 7.10
N LEU A 37 -2.17 5.15 5.92
CA LEU A 37 -1.79 5.84 4.67
C LEU A 37 -2.94 6.03 3.70
N SER A 38 -4.02 5.26 3.83
CA SER A 38 -5.22 5.46 3.02
C SER A 38 -6.00 6.69 3.47
N THR A 39 -6.63 7.38 2.52
CA THR A 39 -7.44 8.58 2.68
C THR A 39 -8.70 8.46 1.82
N ASP A 40 -9.58 9.46 1.88
CA ASP A 40 -10.80 9.51 1.05
C ASP A 40 -10.51 9.57 -0.47
N GLU A 41 -9.29 9.92 -0.87
CA GLU A 41 -8.89 10.07 -2.28
C GLU A 41 -7.87 9.00 -2.75
N LEU A 42 -7.23 8.30 -1.80
CA LEU A 42 -6.11 7.40 -2.06
C LEU A 42 -6.26 6.15 -1.19
N GLU A 43 -6.21 4.98 -1.81
CA GLU A 43 -6.26 3.71 -1.09
C GLU A 43 -4.95 2.94 -1.28
N LEU A 44 -4.41 2.41 -0.18
CA LEU A 44 -3.31 1.46 -0.20
C LEU A 44 -3.89 0.05 -0.29
N ASP A 45 -3.61 -0.65 -1.38
CA ASP A 45 -4.11 -2.01 -1.64
C ASP A 45 -3.42 -3.07 -0.77
N GLY A 46 -2.22 -2.75 -0.29
CA GLY A 46 -1.34 -3.67 0.42
C GLY A 46 -0.20 -4.20 -0.45
N VAL A 47 0.34 -5.37 -0.09
CA VAL A 47 1.53 -5.98 -0.68
C VAL A 47 1.18 -6.68 -1.99
N ILE A 48 1.77 -6.22 -3.09
CA ILE A 48 1.57 -6.81 -4.43
C ILE A 48 2.75 -7.65 -4.92
N ASP A 49 3.94 -7.48 -4.33
CA ASP A 49 5.15 -8.23 -4.66
C ASP A 49 6.16 -8.18 -3.50
N PHE A 50 7.00 -9.21 -3.36
CA PHE A 50 8.03 -9.28 -2.33
C PHE A 50 9.25 -10.11 -2.74
N ASP A 51 10.41 -9.76 -2.20
CA ASP A 51 11.68 -10.48 -2.41
C ASP A 51 12.33 -10.83 -1.06
N ASN A 52 12.24 -12.11 -0.70
CA ASN A 52 12.80 -12.65 0.54
C ASN A 52 14.34 -12.61 0.59
N GLN A 53 15.03 -12.59 -0.56
CA GLN A 53 16.49 -12.58 -0.59
C GLN A 53 17.05 -11.19 -0.28
N ASN A 54 16.35 -10.15 -0.75
CA ASN A 54 16.76 -8.75 -0.57
C ASN A 54 15.94 -8.00 0.48
N LEU A 55 14.96 -8.67 1.12
CA LEU A 55 14.01 -8.08 2.07
C LEU A 55 13.26 -6.87 1.49
N GLU A 56 12.87 -6.96 0.22
CA GLU A 56 12.12 -5.90 -0.46
C GLU A 56 10.62 -6.23 -0.50
N VAL A 57 9.79 -5.20 -0.32
CA VAL A 57 8.32 -5.31 -0.39
C VAL A 57 7.80 -4.18 -1.29
N VAL A 58 6.88 -4.52 -2.18
CA VAL A 58 6.20 -3.57 -3.05
C VAL A 58 4.74 -3.46 -2.61
N LEU A 59 4.36 -2.25 -2.22
CA LEU A 59 2.98 -1.90 -1.89
C LEU A 59 2.36 -1.11 -3.05
N ALA A 60 1.12 -1.42 -3.41
CA ALA A 60 0.38 -0.68 -4.43
C ALA A 60 -0.59 0.30 -3.79
N SER A 61 -0.80 1.43 -4.47
CA SER A 61 -1.86 2.38 -4.13
C SER A 61 -2.59 2.82 -5.38
N TYR A 62 -3.86 3.15 -5.24
CA TYR A 62 -4.72 3.63 -6.30
C TYR A 62 -5.55 4.84 -5.83
N LEU A 63 -6.05 5.62 -6.79
CA LEU A 63 -7.00 6.68 -6.49
C LEU A 63 -8.37 6.05 -6.27
N VAL A 64 -9.07 6.50 -5.24
CA VAL A 64 -10.46 6.11 -5.02
C VAL A 64 -11.29 6.79 -6.12
N GLU A 65 -11.93 5.99 -6.98
CA GLU A 65 -12.86 6.54 -7.97
C GLU A 65 -14.08 7.09 -7.24
N ASP A 66 -14.45 8.35 -7.51
CA ASP A 66 -15.61 8.99 -6.89
C ASP A 66 -16.88 8.22 -7.29
N PRO A 67 -17.57 7.52 -6.36
CA PRO A 67 -18.77 6.78 -6.68
C PRO A 67 -19.96 7.70 -7.02
N SER A 68 -19.84 9.02 -6.87
CA SER A 68 -20.86 9.98 -7.29
C SER A 68 -20.78 10.39 -8.76
N ALA A 69 -19.78 9.91 -9.51
CA ALA A 69 -19.68 10.07 -10.96
C ALA A 69 -20.46 8.99 -11.74
N GLU A 70 -21.50 8.39 -11.13
CA GLU A 70 -22.46 7.58 -11.89
C GLU A 70 -23.17 8.49 -12.89
N ASP A 71 -22.88 8.22 -14.17
CA ASP A 71 -23.54 8.65 -15.39
C ASP A 71 -24.70 9.67 -15.19
N ASP A 72 -24.40 10.95 -15.43
CA ASP A 72 -25.36 11.84 -16.09
C ASP A 72 -25.59 11.23 -17.50
N GLU A 73 -26.36 10.14 -17.58
CA GLU A 73 -27.02 9.77 -18.83
C GLU A 73 -27.92 10.96 -19.16
N LEU A 74 -27.42 11.77 -20.10
CA LEU A 74 -28.21 12.76 -20.81
C LEU A 74 -29.37 12.00 -21.44
N ASP A 75 -30.53 12.05 -20.81
CA ASP A 75 -31.81 11.84 -21.48
C ASP A 75 -31.97 13.00 -22.49
N ASP A 76 -31.25 12.87 -23.61
CA ASP A 76 -31.54 13.58 -24.85
C ASP A 76 -32.89 13.06 -25.37
N ASP A 77 -33.89 13.95 -25.32
CA ASP A 77 -35.06 14.08 -26.19
C ASP A 77 -35.86 12.81 -26.59
N ASP A 78 -37.13 12.75 -26.16
CA ASP A 78 -38.28 12.51 -27.07
C ASP A 78 -39.63 12.74 -26.33
N ASP A 79 -40.25 13.92 -26.53
CA ASP A 79 -41.63 14.20 -27.04
C ASP A 79 -42.09 15.66 -26.80
#